data_AF-A0A1Q9PDF0-F1
#
_entry.id   AF-A0A1Q9PDF0-F1
#
_cell.length_a   1.000
_cell.length_b   1.000
_cell.length_c   1.000
_cell.angle_alpha   90.00
_cell.angle_beta   90.00
_cell.angle_gamma   90.00
#
_symmetry.space_group_name_H-M   'P 1'
#
loop_
_entity.id
_entity.type
_entity.pdbx_description
1 polymer ?
#
loop_
_entity_poly.entity_id
_entity_poly.type
_entity_poly.pdbx_seq_one_letter_code
_entity_poly.pdbx_strand_id
1 'polypeptide(L)'
;MVKLNKIKNRLSQILEFIKKRWKLLTTLIIIAGTFVAIIIILSFYGYLETNQLLTDFFSGLLIVLLGWVFAWIIVHRYQRQNLETLNRSKLIEEISFFKTSLQKTTVSWLRTKLDENNADLLYVSGSNLLDISTKEEILKAKILNQYPDYLSKEFTYKDENNISQRFTLKDVSMSLKGYINMIVNSLDKKDYSEETNNDIWEENKKISMYLSYVLIDIIKEPVYKSMKKNISSQK
;
A
#
# COMPACT_ATOMS: atom_id res chain seq x y z
N MET A 1 20.53 3.15 -23.97
CA MET A 1 19.80 1.99 -24.52
C MET A 1 19.31 0.98 -23.47
N VAL A 2 20.05 0.67 -22.39
CA VAL A 2 19.69 -0.37 -21.39
C VAL A 2 18.34 -0.11 -20.67
N LYS A 3 17.97 1.15 -20.40
CA LYS A 3 16.70 1.50 -19.73
C LYS A 3 15.46 1.19 -20.57
N LEU A 4 15.53 1.33 -21.89
CA LEU A 4 14.41 1.07 -22.82
C LEU A 4 14.09 -0.42 -22.95
N ASN A 5 15.12 -1.27 -22.98
CA ASN A 5 14.91 -2.73 -23.00
C ASN A 5 14.28 -3.24 -21.70
N LYS A 6 14.66 -2.67 -20.54
CA LYS A 6 14.06 -3.04 -19.24
C LYS A 6 12.57 -2.67 -19.15
N ILE A 7 12.17 -1.55 -19.76
CA ILE A 7 10.76 -1.12 -19.83
C ILE A 7 9.96 -2.01 -20.78
N LYS A 8 10.50 -2.32 -21.98
CA LYS A 8 9.87 -3.26 -22.93
C LYS A 8 9.62 -4.63 -22.32
N ASN A 9 10.59 -5.15 -21.56
CA ASN A 9 10.48 -6.46 -20.94
C ASN A 9 9.46 -6.50 -19.78
N ARG A 10 9.27 -5.38 -19.07
CA ARG A 10 8.20 -5.28 -18.07
C ARG A 10 6.82 -5.18 -18.71
N LEU A 11 6.69 -4.45 -19.83
CA LEU A 11 5.43 -4.33 -20.57
C LEU A 11 4.99 -5.66 -21.19
N SER A 12 5.91 -6.45 -21.75
CA SER A 12 5.58 -7.77 -22.30
C SER A 12 5.07 -8.73 -21.22
N GLN A 13 5.72 -8.75 -20.05
CA GLN A 13 5.28 -9.56 -18.90
C GLN A 13 3.89 -9.15 -18.40
N ILE A 14 3.59 -7.85 -18.36
CA ILE A 14 2.26 -7.34 -17.99
C ILE A 14 1.21 -7.76 -19.03
N LEU A 15 1.52 -7.67 -20.33
CA LEU A 15 0.62 -8.08 -21.41
C LEU A 15 0.32 -9.58 -21.39
N GLU A 16 1.33 -10.42 -21.16
CA GLU A 16 1.12 -11.87 -21.00
C GLU A 16 0.25 -12.19 -19.78
N PHE A 17 0.47 -11.49 -18.66
CA PHE A 17 -0.35 -11.66 -17.46
C PHE A 17 -1.82 -11.28 -17.71
N ILE A 18 -2.07 -10.17 -18.38
CA ILE A 18 -3.41 -9.72 -18.77
C ILE A 18 -4.07 -10.74 -19.70
N LYS A 19 -3.36 -11.20 -20.74
CA LYS A 19 -3.87 -12.19 -21.70
C LYS A 19 -4.23 -13.51 -21.02
N LYS A 20 -3.41 -13.98 -20.08
CA LYS A 20 -3.68 -15.19 -19.29
C LYS A 20 -4.92 -15.03 -18.41
N ARG A 21 -5.10 -13.88 -17.76
CA ARG A 21 -6.30 -13.58 -16.95
C ARG A 21 -7.57 -13.51 -17.79
N TRP A 22 -7.54 -12.87 -18.96
CA TRP A 22 -8.68 -12.81 -19.87
C TRP A 22 -9.10 -14.18 -20.39
N LYS A 23 -8.13 -15.04 -20.72
CA LYS A 23 -8.40 -16.44 -21.10
C LYS A 23 -9.07 -17.21 -19.96
N LEU A 24 -8.60 -17.02 -18.72
CA LEU A 24 -9.17 -17.67 -17.55
C LEU A 24 -10.60 -17.20 -17.27
N LEU A 25 -10.86 -15.89 -17.41
CA LEU A 25 -12.18 -15.29 -17.21
C LEU A 25 -13.18 -15.77 -18.26
N THR A 26 -12.79 -15.83 -19.53
CA THR A 26 -13.63 -16.35 -20.62
C THR A 26 -13.92 -17.84 -20.45
N THR A 27 -12.93 -18.66 -20.07
CA THR A 27 -13.16 -20.08 -19.74
C THR A 27 -14.14 -20.24 -18.57
N LEU A 28 -14.01 -19.43 -17.51
CA LEU A 28 -14.93 -19.48 -16.37
C LEU A 28 -16.36 -19.11 -16.75
N ILE A 29 -16.56 -18.09 -17.59
CA ILE A 29 -17.89 -17.70 -18.07
C ILE A 29 -18.53 -18.83 -18.88
N ILE A 30 -17.76 -19.48 -19.76
CA ILE A 30 -18.26 -20.60 -20.57
C ILE A 30 -18.69 -21.75 -19.66
N ILE A 31 -17.84 -22.16 -18.72
CA ILE A 31 -18.14 -23.25 -17.77
C ILE A 31 -19.40 -22.93 -16.95
N ALA A 32 -19.48 -21.72 -16.39
CA ALA A 32 -20.63 -21.28 -15.62
C ALA A 32 -21.91 -21.27 -16.47
N GLY A 33 -21.84 -20.77 -17.71
CA GLY A 33 -22.96 -20.74 -18.65
C GLY A 33 -23.46 -22.14 -19.02
N THR A 34 -22.55 -23.07 -19.35
CA THR A 34 -22.93 -24.47 -19.63
C THR A 34 -23.56 -25.14 -18.42
N PHE A 35 -23.06 -24.86 -17.22
CA PHE A 35 -23.56 -25.46 -16.00
C PHE A 35 -24.98 -24.95 -15.65
N VAL A 36 -25.24 -23.65 -15.84
CA VAL A 36 -26.58 -23.07 -15.70
C VAL A 36 -27.55 -23.64 -16.73
N ALA A 37 -27.12 -23.83 -17.98
CA ALA A 37 -27.95 -24.43 -19.02
C ALA A 37 -28.36 -25.88 -18.68
N ILE A 38 -27.42 -26.69 -18.17
CA ILE A 38 -27.70 -28.07 -17.72
C ILE A 38 -28.72 -28.06 -16.58
N ILE A 39 -28.56 -27.16 -15.60
CA ILE A 39 -29.51 -26.99 -14.50
C ILE A 39 -30.91 -26.69 -15.04
N ILE A 40 -31.05 -25.72 -15.94
CA ILE A 40 -32.35 -25.32 -16.49
C ILE A 40 -33.02 -26.49 -17.23
N ILE A 41 -32.26 -27.24 -18.04
CA ILE A 41 -32.77 -28.39 -18.78
C ILE A 41 -33.26 -29.47 -17.80
N LEU A 42 -32.46 -29.81 -16.79
CA LEU A 42 -32.84 -30.80 -15.77
C LEU A 42 -34.06 -30.37 -14.96
N SER A 43 -34.17 -29.09 -14.59
CA SER A 43 -35.35 -28.56 -13.90
C SER A 43 -36.60 -28.64 -14.76
N PHE A 44 -36.49 -28.27 -16.04
CA PHE A 44 -37.63 -28.29 -16.97
C PHE A 44 -38.09 -29.73 -17.25
N TYR A 45 -37.15 -30.65 -17.47
CA TYR A 45 -37.45 -32.05 -17.76
C TYR A 45 -38.00 -32.80 -16.54
N GLY A 46 -37.42 -32.57 -15.36
CA GLY A 46 -37.89 -33.14 -14.10
C GLY A 46 -39.31 -32.69 -13.73
N TYR A 47 -39.63 -31.42 -14.01
CA TYR A 47 -40.98 -30.88 -13.80
C TYR A 47 -42.01 -31.50 -14.75
N LEU A 48 -41.68 -31.63 -16.04
CA LEU A 48 -42.62 -32.13 -17.05
C LEU A 48 -42.93 -33.63 -16.90
N GLU A 49 -41.94 -34.46 -16.59
CA GLU A 49 -42.14 -35.91 -16.46
C GLU A 49 -42.61 -36.33 -15.06
N THR A 50 -42.79 -35.40 -14.11
CA THR A 50 -43.07 -35.71 -12.69
C THR A 50 -42.10 -36.74 -12.10
N ASN A 51 -40.86 -36.76 -12.58
CA ASN A 51 -39.87 -37.75 -12.19
C ASN A 51 -39.23 -37.35 -10.86
N GLN A 52 -39.67 -38.01 -9.79
CA GLN A 52 -39.26 -37.70 -8.42
C GLN A 52 -37.75 -37.88 -8.21
N LEU A 53 -37.14 -38.89 -8.82
CA LEU A 53 -35.69 -39.12 -8.75
C LEU A 53 -34.88 -37.96 -9.36
N LEU A 54 -35.35 -37.40 -10.48
CA LEU A 54 -34.68 -36.28 -11.15
C LEU A 54 -34.78 -35.00 -10.29
N THR A 55 -35.92 -34.82 -9.62
CA THR A 55 -36.20 -33.68 -8.74
C THR A 55 -35.36 -33.75 -7.46
N ASP A 56 -35.22 -34.93 -6.85
CA ASP A 56 -34.37 -35.15 -5.68
C ASP A 56 -32.89 -34.98 -6.01
N PHE A 57 -32.44 -35.48 -7.17
CA PHE A 57 -31.08 -35.26 -7.67
C PHE A 57 -30.79 -33.77 -7.87
N PHE A 58 -31.73 -33.03 -8.46
CA PHE A 58 -31.62 -31.59 -8.65
C PHE A 58 -31.53 -30.83 -7.32
N SER A 59 -32.38 -31.17 -6.35
CA SER A 59 -32.36 -30.60 -5.01
C SER A 59 -31.01 -30.84 -4.31
N GLY A 60 -30.48 -32.06 -4.38
CA GLY A 60 -29.15 -32.40 -3.85
C GLY A 60 -28.02 -31.59 -4.51
N LEU A 61 -28.08 -31.42 -5.83
CA LEU A 61 -27.09 -30.64 -6.59
C LEU A 61 -27.13 -29.15 -6.22
N LEU A 62 -28.34 -28.59 -5.98
CA LEU A 62 -28.52 -27.23 -5.48
C LEU A 62 -27.91 -27.03 -4.08
N ILE A 63 -28.11 -27.99 -3.16
CA ILE A 63 -27.56 -27.91 -1.80
C ILE A 63 -26.02 -27.90 -1.84
N VAL A 64 -25.41 -28.75 -2.66
CA VAL A 64 -23.94 -28.79 -2.83
C VAL A 64 -23.41 -27.48 -3.40
N LEU A 65 -24.09 -26.90 -4.40
CA LEU A 65 -23.72 -25.60 -4.97
C LEU A 65 -23.82 -24.48 -3.95
N LEU A 66 -24.91 -24.41 -3.19
CA LEU A 66 -25.07 -23.42 -2.14
C LEU A 66 -23.98 -23.56 -1.07
N GLY A 67 -23.69 -24.78 -0.63
CA GLY A 67 -22.60 -25.07 0.30
C GLY A 67 -21.24 -24.58 -0.23
N TRP A 68 -20.95 -24.81 -1.51
CA TRP A 68 -19.73 -24.33 -2.16
C TRP A 68 -19.67 -22.80 -2.21
N VAL A 69 -20.76 -22.12 -2.56
CA VAL A 69 -20.84 -20.66 -2.60
C VAL A 69 -20.61 -20.07 -1.21
N PHE A 70 -21.22 -20.63 -0.16
CA PHE A 70 -20.99 -20.20 1.21
C PHE A 70 -19.54 -20.40 1.65
N ALA A 71 -18.95 -21.56 1.36
CA ALA A 71 -17.54 -21.83 1.64
C ALA A 71 -16.63 -20.81 0.93
N TRP A 72 -16.90 -20.51 -0.35
CA TRP A 72 -16.14 -19.54 -1.13
C TRP A 72 -16.25 -18.12 -0.54
N ILE A 73 -17.44 -17.69 -0.12
CA ILE A 73 -17.65 -16.39 0.54
C ILE A 73 -16.85 -16.30 1.84
N ILE A 74 -16.85 -17.36 2.66
CA ILE A 74 -16.12 -17.41 3.94
C ILE A 74 -14.62 -17.32 3.69
N VAL A 75 -14.08 -18.14 2.79
CA VAL A 75 -12.66 -18.14 2.42
C VAL A 75 -12.24 -16.78 1.85
N HIS A 76 -13.05 -16.19 0.96
CA HIS A 76 -12.74 -14.90 0.36
C HIS A 76 -12.78 -13.77 1.39
N ARG A 77 -13.70 -13.81 2.37
CA ARG A 77 -13.72 -12.85 3.48
C ARG A 77 -12.47 -12.98 4.35
N TYR A 78 -12.06 -14.20 4.68
CA TYR A 78 -10.87 -14.48 5.46
C TYR A 78 -9.58 -14.05 4.73
N GLN A 79 -9.46 -14.37 3.45
CA GLN A 79 -8.33 -13.95 2.61
C GLN A 79 -8.25 -12.43 2.46
N ARG A 80 -9.39 -11.73 2.31
CA ARG A 80 -9.42 -10.27 2.23
C ARG A 80 -8.89 -9.62 3.51
N GLN A 81 -9.29 -10.12 4.68
CA GLN A 81 -8.78 -9.63 5.97
C GLN A 81 -7.28 -9.87 6.13
N ASN A 82 -6.78 -11.04 5.71
CA ASN A 82 -5.36 -11.36 5.77
C ASN A 82 -4.54 -10.53 4.78
N LEU A 83 -5.06 -10.29 3.56
CA LEU A 83 -4.40 -9.42 2.57
C LEU A 83 -4.33 -7.97 3.03
N GLU A 84 -5.38 -7.46 3.66
CA GLU A 84 -5.35 -6.11 4.24
C GLU A 84 -4.33 -6.01 5.37
N THR A 85 -4.26 -7.01 6.25
CA THR A 85 -3.27 -7.06 7.35
C THR A 85 -1.83 -7.16 6.81
N LEU A 86 -1.61 -8.00 5.80
CA LEU A 86 -0.30 -8.20 5.18
C LEU A 86 0.16 -6.98 4.35
N ASN A 87 -0.78 -6.26 3.72
CA ASN A 87 -0.47 -5.00 3.05
C ASN A 87 -0.11 -3.90 4.05
N ARG A 88 -0.78 -3.85 5.22
CA ARG A 88 -0.44 -2.91 6.29
C ARG A 88 0.94 -3.17 6.87
N SER A 89 1.28 -4.43 7.18
CA SER A 89 2.61 -4.75 7.71
C SER A 89 3.70 -4.34 6.73
N LYS A 90 3.50 -4.57 5.42
CA LYS A 90 4.42 -4.11 4.37
C LYS A 90 4.54 -2.58 4.29
N LEU A 91 3.43 -1.83 4.38
CA LEU A 91 3.49 -0.36 4.39
C LEU A 91 4.26 0.17 5.62
N ILE A 92 4.02 -0.42 6.80
CA ILE A 92 4.73 -0.06 8.04
C ILE A 92 6.23 -0.34 7.88
N GLU A 93 6.58 -1.50 7.33
CA GLU A 93 7.97 -1.89 7.07
C GLU A 93 8.66 -0.94 6.08
N GLU A 94 7.97 -0.55 5.00
CA GLU A 94 8.51 0.38 4.01
C GLU A 94 8.70 1.80 4.57
N ILE A 95 7.78 2.30 5.41
CA ILE A 95 7.92 3.61 6.07
C ILE A 95 9.03 3.57 7.13
N SER A 96 9.12 2.49 7.89
CA SER A 96 10.23 2.27 8.82
C SER A 96 11.56 2.27 8.09
N PHE A 97 11.65 1.56 6.96
CA PHE A 97 12.84 1.52 6.11
C PHE A 97 13.18 2.89 5.51
N PHE A 98 12.18 3.67 5.11
CA PHE A 98 12.35 5.04 4.66
C PHE A 98 12.94 5.93 5.75
N LYS A 99 12.37 5.87 6.97
CA LYS A 99 12.89 6.58 8.16
C LYS A 99 14.34 6.20 8.46
N THR A 100 14.65 4.90 8.43
CA THR A 100 16.04 4.43 8.63
C THR A 100 16.97 4.89 7.52
N SER A 101 16.50 4.95 6.27
CA SER A 101 17.30 5.43 5.13
C SER A 101 17.62 6.92 5.26
N LEU A 102 16.64 7.73 5.67
CA LEU A 102 16.83 9.15 6.01
C LEU A 102 17.87 9.31 7.12
N GLN A 103 17.67 8.62 8.25
CA GLN A 103 18.59 8.70 9.38
C GLN A 103 20.01 8.24 9.02
N LYS A 104 20.15 7.13 8.27
CA LYS A 104 21.45 6.66 7.77
C LYS A 104 22.10 7.68 6.85
N THR A 105 21.34 8.38 6.02
CA THR A 105 21.88 9.40 5.14
C THR A 105 22.38 10.61 5.95
N THR A 106 21.60 11.09 6.92
CA THR A 106 22.04 12.15 7.85
C THR A 106 23.26 11.75 8.67
N VAL A 107 23.29 10.53 9.22
CA VAL A 107 24.40 10.03 10.07
C VAL A 107 25.63 9.73 9.24
N SER A 108 25.47 9.12 8.06
CA SER A 108 26.57 8.89 7.12
C SER A 108 27.16 10.23 6.73
N TRP A 109 26.33 11.23 6.43
CA TRP A 109 26.76 12.60 6.13
C TRP A 109 27.53 13.25 7.30
N LEU A 110 26.97 13.23 8.51
CA LEU A 110 27.62 13.72 9.74
C LEU A 110 28.99 13.06 9.96
N ARG A 111 29.08 11.74 9.68
CA ARG A 111 30.31 10.96 9.85
C ARG A 111 31.35 11.26 8.76
N THR A 112 30.92 11.43 7.51
CA THR A 112 31.80 11.88 6.41
C THR A 112 32.39 13.26 6.63
N LYS A 113 31.71 14.12 7.39
CA LYS A 113 32.19 15.45 7.74
C LYS A 113 33.22 15.43 8.86
N LEU A 114 33.22 14.41 9.71
CA LEU A 114 34.33 14.16 10.65
C LEU A 114 35.60 13.66 9.93
N ASP A 115 35.45 13.06 8.74
CA ASP A 115 36.54 12.53 7.89
C ASP A 115 36.65 13.36 6.58
N GLU A 116 37.11 14.62 6.68
CA GLU A 116 36.94 15.71 5.69
C GLU A 116 37.51 15.55 4.25
N ASN A 117 38.01 14.40 3.79
CA ASN A 117 38.91 14.37 2.61
C ASN A 117 38.54 13.53 1.38
N ASN A 118 37.29 13.08 1.19
CA ASN A 118 37.00 12.20 0.05
C ASN A 118 35.85 12.68 -0.87
N ALA A 119 36.22 13.02 -2.11
CA ALA A 119 35.28 13.40 -3.19
C ALA A 119 34.33 12.27 -3.60
N ASP A 120 34.72 11.00 -3.44
CA ASP A 120 33.85 9.83 -3.65
C ASP A 120 32.61 9.85 -2.75
N LEU A 121 32.68 10.55 -1.61
CA LEU A 121 31.62 10.56 -0.61
C LEU A 121 30.51 11.57 -0.91
N LEU A 122 30.80 12.65 -1.67
CA LEU A 122 29.78 13.54 -2.23
C LEU A 122 28.91 12.81 -3.26
N TYR A 123 29.50 11.89 -4.03
CA TYR A 123 28.75 11.06 -4.96
C TYR A 123 27.84 10.06 -4.23
N VAL A 124 28.31 9.47 -3.13
CA VAL A 124 27.52 8.56 -2.29
C VAL A 124 26.37 9.30 -1.61
N SER A 125 26.61 10.46 -0.97
CA SER A 125 25.54 11.24 -0.32
C SER A 125 24.52 11.77 -1.33
N GLY A 126 24.97 12.28 -2.48
CA GLY A 126 24.09 12.70 -3.58
C GLY A 126 23.25 11.54 -4.14
N SER A 127 23.84 10.35 -4.30
CA SER A 127 23.11 9.16 -4.76
C SER A 127 22.05 8.69 -3.76
N ASN A 128 22.34 8.78 -2.45
CA ASN A 128 21.40 8.40 -1.39
C ASN A 128 20.23 9.40 -1.28
N LEU A 129 20.49 10.70 -1.47
CA LEU A 129 19.44 11.73 -1.47
C LEU A 129 18.46 11.56 -2.64
N LEU A 130 18.99 11.24 -3.83
CA LEU A 130 18.15 10.91 -5.00
C LEU A 130 17.31 9.64 -4.76
N ASP A 131 17.86 8.64 -4.07
CA ASP A 131 17.15 7.42 -3.70
C ASP A 131 16.04 7.69 -2.67
N ILE A 132 16.26 8.58 -1.70
CA ILE A 132 15.24 9.03 -0.74
C ILE A 132 14.07 9.71 -1.47
N SER A 133 14.33 10.67 -2.36
CA SER A 133 13.26 11.32 -3.13
C SER A 133 12.47 10.32 -3.99
N THR A 134 13.14 9.34 -4.59
CA THR A 134 12.47 8.28 -5.35
C THR A 134 11.61 7.39 -4.44
N LYS A 135 12.09 7.05 -3.24
CA LYS A 135 11.34 6.27 -2.25
C LYS A 135 10.12 7.02 -1.71
N GLU A 136 10.21 8.34 -1.53
CA GLU A 136 9.07 9.19 -1.17
C GLU A 136 7.96 9.09 -2.21
N GLU A 137 8.27 9.34 -3.49
CA GLU A 137 7.28 9.31 -4.57
C GLU A 137 6.62 7.92 -4.71
N ILE A 138 7.41 6.85 -4.53
CA ILE A 138 6.87 5.48 -4.52
C ILE A 138 5.94 5.26 -3.32
N LEU A 139 6.34 5.69 -2.12
CA LEU A 139 5.55 5.54 -0.90
C LEU A 139 4.24 6.33 -1.00
N LYS A 140 4.31 7.58 -1.46
CA LYS A 140 3.18 8.46 -1.71
C LYS A 140 2.23 7.83 -2.73
N ALA A 141 2.73 7.37 -3.88
CA ALA A 141 1.92 6.69 -4.89
C ALA A 141 1.25 5.42 -4.34
N LYS A 142 1.93 4.63 -3.49
CA LYS A 142 1.34 3.45 -2.85
C LYS A 142 0.26 3.80 -1.84
N ILE A 143 0.49 4.80 -0.98
CA ILE A 143 -0.50 5.28 -0.02
C ILE A 143 -1.73 5.79 -0.78
N LEU A 144 -1.55 6.59 -1.83
CA LEU A 144 -2.65 7.13 -2.64
C LEU A 144 -3.40 6.05 -3.41
N ASN A 145 -2.70 5.03 -3.93
CA ASN A 145 -3.34 3.91 -4.61
C ASN A 145 -4.14 3.02 -3.66
N GLN A 146 -3.70 2.87 -2.39
CA GLN A 146 -4.37 2.02 -1.41
C GLN A 146 -5.43 2.78 -0.58
N TYR A 147 -5.25 4.09 -0.40
CA TYR A 147 -6.07 4.97 0.42
C TYR A 147 -6.22 6.35 -0.26
N PRO A 148 -7.02 6.45 -1.33
CA PRO A 148 -7.17 7.71 -2.08
C PRO A 148 -7.73 8.86 -1.22
N ASP A 149 -8.57 8.53 -0.23
CA ASP A 149 -9.19 9.50 0.69
C ASP A 149 -8.16 10.24 1.56
N TYR A 150 -6.94 9.70 1.69
CA TYR A 150 -5.88 10.30 2.50
C TYR A 150 -5.25 11.53 1.83
N LEU A 151 -5.50 11.76 0.53
CA LEU A 151 -4.95 12.89 -0.22
C LEU A 151 -5.42 14.25 0.34
N SER A 152 -6.66 14.31 0.83
CA SER A 152 -7.28 15.50 1.43
C SER A 152 -7.52 15.37 2.93
N LYS A 153 -7.06 14.28 3.55
CA LYS A 153 -7.28 14.03 4.99
C LYS A 153 -6.37 14.94 5.81
N GLU A 154 -6.98 15.71 6.71
CA GLU A 154 -6.26 16.47 7.74
C GLU A 154 -5.95 15.56 8.94
N PHE A 155 -4.70 15.56 9.36
CA PHE A 155 -4.22 14.92 10.57
C PHE A 155 -3.99 15.98 11.62
N THR A 156 -4.33 15.66 12.87
CA THR A 156 -4.13 16.57 14.00
C THR A 156 -3.12 15.97 14.97
N TYR A 157 -2.12 16.73 15.38
CA TYR A 157 -1.19 16.40 16.45
C TYR A 157 -1.13 17.52 17.47
N LYS A 158 -0.57 17.22 18.65
CA LYS A 158 -0.26 18.23 19.66
C LYS A 158 1.23 18.48 19.64
N ASP A 159 1.63 19.74 19.54
CA ASP A 159 3.03 20.14 19.65
C ASP A 159 3.53 20.08 21.11
N GLU A 160 4.80 20.44 21.31
CA GLU A 160 5.45 20.47 22.64
C GLU A 160 4.78 21.47 23.61
N ASN A 161 4.06 22.45 23.08
CA ASN A 161 3.29 23.44 23.83
C ASN A 161 1.81 23.03 24.02
N ASN A 162 1.46 21.78 23.69
CA ASN A 162 0.12 21.21 23.77
C ASN A 162 -0.91 21.88 22.82
N ILE A 163 -0.46 22.65 21.84
CA ILE A 163 -1.29 23.31 20.85
C ILE A 163 -1.62 22.30 19.74
N SER A 164 -2.90 22.22 19.37
CA SER A 164 -3.33 21.32 18.31
C SER A 164 -2.98 21.92 16.94
N GLN A 165 -2.08 21.25 16.23
CA GLN A 165 -1.67 21.60 14.89
C GLN A 165 -2.24 20.59 13.89
N ARG A 166 -2.55 21.08 12.68
CA ARG A 166 -3.08 20.26 11.59
C ARG A 166 -2.06 20.16 10.47
N PHE A 167 -2.00 19.00 9.82
CA PHE A 167 -1.17 18.78 8.64
C PHE A 167 -1.84 17.81 7.68
N THR A 168 -1.37 17.81 6.44
CA THR A 168 -1.81 16.95 5.34
C THR A 168 -0.60 16.19 4.76
N LEU A 169 -0.85 15.19 3.92
CA LEU A 169 0.22 14.53 3.15
C LEU A 169 1.02 15.50 2.26
N LYS A 170 0.40 16.61 1.86
CA LYS A 170 1.08 17.69 1.12
C LYS A 170 2.13 18.38 1.99
N ASP A 171 1.81 18.61 3.26
CA ASP A 171 2.72 19.23 4.23
C ASP A 171 3.90 18.32 4.54
N VAL A 172 3.68 17.00 4.62
CA VAL A 172 4.78 16.02 4.75
C VAL A 172 5.74 16.09 3.57
N SER A 173 5.22 16.16 2.35
CA SER A 173 6.02 16.27 1.12
C SER A 173 6.76 17.62 1.05
N MET A 174 6.12 18.72 1.47
CA MET A 174 6.77 20.02 1.57
C MET A 174 7.88 20.03 2.61
N SER A 175 7.66 19.47 3.80
CA SER A 175 8.68 19.31 4.84
C SER A 175 9.86 18.46 4.36
N LEU A 176 9.60 17.35 3.65
CA LEU A 176 10.66 16.52 3.09
C LEU A 176 11.49 17.27 2.04
N LYS A 177 10.83 18.02 1.15
CA LYS A 177 11.50 18.87 0.17
C LYS A 177 12.32 19.97 0.85
N GLY A 178 11.80 20.57 1.92
CA GLY A 178 12.51 21.52 2.76
C GLY A 178 13.78 20.91 3.36
N TYR A 179 13.66 19.74 3.98
CA TYR A 179 14.78 18.98 4.53
C TYR A 179 15.84 18.64 3.47
N ILE A 180 15.44 18.15 2.30
CA ILE A 180 16.38 17.86 1.20
C ILE A 180 17.06 19.15 0.75
N ASN A 181 16.32 20.24 0.58
CA ASN A 181 16.89 21.53 0.19
C ASN A 181 17.83 22.09 1.25
N MET A 182 17.53 21.92 2.54
CA MET A 182 18.43 22.32 3.63
C MET A 182 19.74 21.55 3.56
N ILE A 183 19.69 20.24 3.31
CA ILE A 183 20.89 19.43 3.12
C ILE A 183 21.65 19.82 1.85
N VAL A 184 20.96 20.02 0.72
CA VAL A 184 21.61 20.41 -0.54
C VAL A 184 22.22 21.81 -0.42
N ASN A 185 21.52 22.76 0.17
CA ASN A 185 22.02 24.12 0.37
C ASN A 185 23.19 24.16 1.36
N SER A 186 23.14 23.36 2.43
CA SER A 186 24.25 23.26 3.37
C SER A 186 25.49 22.67 2.70
N LEU A 187 25.31 21.69 1.81
CA LEU A 187 26.36 21.13 0.97
C LEU A 187 26.93 22.16 -0.02
N ASP A 188 26.07 22.84 -0.79
CA ASP A 188 26.49 23.80 -1.82
C ASP A 188 27.22 25.01 -1.23
N LYS A 189 26.71 25.53 -0.11
CA LYS A 189 27.27 26.69 0.59
C LYS A 189 28.42 26.32 1.54
N LYS A 190 28.64 25.03 1.78
CA LYS A 190 29.52 24.51 2.84
C LYS A 190 29.18 25.09 4.22
N ASP A 191 27.90 25.40 4.45
CA ASP A 191 27.42 25.88 5.74
C ASP A 191 27.08 24.70 6.63
N TYR A 192 27.80 24.65 7.73
CA TYR A 192 27.98 23.47 8.56
C TYR A 192 27.88 23.80 10.04
N SER A 193 27.43 25.02 10.31
CA SER A 193 27.15 25.57 11.63
C SER A 193 26.27 24.63 12.45
N GLU A 194 26.43 24.70 13.77
CA GLU A 194 25.58 24.00 14.72
C GLU A 194 24.10 24.37 14.52
N GLU A 195 23.84 25.62 14.14
CA GLU A 195 22.53 26.14 13.75
C GLU A 195 21.92 25.36 12.58
N THR A 196 22.65 25.25 11.44
CA THR A 196 22.17 24.49 10.27
C THR A 196 21.94 23.01 10.60
N ASN A 197 22.77 22.41 11.46
CA ASN A 197 22.59 21.02 11.88
C ASN A 197 21.34 20.83 12.75
N ASN A 198 21.07 21.79 13.65
CA ASN A 198 19.87 21.79 14.48
C ASN A 198 18.61 21.94 13.62
N ASP A 199 18.64 22.81 12.61
CA ASP A 199 17.52 22.97 11.67
C ASP A 199 17.23 21.67 10.89
N ILE A 200 18.28 21.01 10.38
CA ILE A 200 18.15 19.71 9.69
C ILE A 200 17.57 18.64 10.63
N TRP A 201 18.01 18.63 11.89
CA TRP A 201 17.52 17.69 12.90
C TRP A 201 16.04 17.91 13.25
N GLU A 202 15.64 19.16 13.48
CA GLU A 202 14.25 19.52 13.79
C GLU A 202 13.32 19.18 12.63
N GLU A 203 13.72 19.45 11.38
CA GLU A 203 12.90 19.09 10.22
C GLU A 203 12.76 17.55 10.07
N ASN A 204 13.83 16.79 10.34
CA ASN A 204 13.77 15.31 10.36
C ASN A 204 12.84 14.77 11.47
N LYS A 205 12.91 15.36 12.67
CA LYS A 205 12.03 15.02 13.81
C LYS A 205 10.56 15.27 13.44
N LYS A 206 10.28 16.41 12.81
CA LYS A 206 8.95 16.80 12.33
C LYS A 206 8.41 15.84 11.25
N ILE A 207 9.20 15.51 10.23
CA ILE A 207 8.84 14.52 9.19
C ILE A 207 8.52 13.17 9.83
N SER A 208 9.37 12.69 10.74
CA SER A 208 9.19 11.42 11.44
C SER A 208 7.90 11.40 12.26
N MET A 209 7.57 12.50 12.92
CA MET A 209 6.33 12.66 13.67
C MET A 209 5.11 12.60 12.73
N TYR A 210 5.10 13.37 11.63
CA TYR A 210 4.00 13.35 10.67
C TYR A 210 3.73 11.96 10.10
N LEU A 211 4.78 11.26 9.66
CA LEU A 211 4.66 9.90 9.16
C LEU A 211 4.12 8.94 10.23
N SER A 212 4.50 9.13 11.50
CA SER A 212 3.98 8.34 12.63
C SER A 212 2.48 8.56 12.85
N TYR A 213 1.99 9.80 12.76
CA TYR A 213 0.57 10.10 12.88
C TYR A 213 -0.25 9.52 11.71
N VAL A 214 0.25 9.66 10.48
CA VAL A 214 -0.37 9.05 9.30
C VAL A 214 -0.44 7.53 9.46
N LEU A 215 0.64 6.91 9.93
CA LEU A 215 0.67 5.47 10.21
C LEU A 215 -0.33 5.04 11.27
N ILE A 216 -0.34 5.73 12.42
CA ILE A 216 -1.26 5.42 13.52
C ILE A 216 -2.70 5.46 13.01
N ASP A 217 -3.03 6.45 12.19
CA ASP A 217 -4.37 6.61 11.65
C ASP A 217 -4.72 5.55 10.58
N ILE A 218 -3.79 5.24 9.66
CA ILE A 218 -3.93 4.12 8.69
C ILE A 218 -4.11 2.77 9.40
N ILE A 219 -3.46 2.58 10.55
CA ILE A 219 -3.57 1.36 11.36
C ILE A 219 -4.88 1.36 12.17
N LYS A 220 -5.29 2.51 12.74
CA LYS A 220 -6.47 2.63 13.61
C LYS A 220 -7.78 2.55 12.84
N GLU A 221 -7.90 3.22 11.69
CA GLU A 221 -9.18 3.32 10.98
C GLU A 221 -9.79 1.94 10.62
N PRO A 222 -9.02 0.96 10.15
CA PRO A 222 -9.54 -0.37 9.87
C PRO A 222 -9.76 -1.23 11.12
N VAL A 223 -8.97 -1.05 12.19
CA VAL A 223 -9.20 -1.73 13.48
C VAL A 223 -10.51 -1.24 14.08
N TYR A 224 -10.77 0.06 14.00
CA TYR A 224 -12.03 0.67 14.41
C TYR A 224 -13.21 0.20 13.54
N LYS A 225 -13.06 0.16 12.21
CA LYS A 225 -14.08 -0.40 11.29
C LYS A 225 -14.36 -1.89 11.57
N SER A 226 -13.31 -2.67 11.84
CA SER A 226 -13.40 -4.09 12.23
C SER A 226 -14.16 -4.29 13.55
N MET A 227 -13.78 -3.53 14.58
CA MET A 227 -14.43 -3.58 15.89
C MET A 227 -15.90 -3.11 15.82
N LYS A 228 -16.18 -2.01 15.11
CA LYS A 228 -17.53 -1.48 14.94
C LYS A 228 -18.44 -2.48 14.21
N LYS A 229 -17.91 -3.19 13.20
CA LYS A 229 -18.65 -4.23 12.47
C LYS A 229 -18.99 -5.43 13.37
N ASN A 230 -18.04 -5.89 14.18
CA ASN A 230 -18.27 -7.00 15.12
C ASN A 230 -19.29 -6.66 16.22
N ILE A 231 -19.29 -5.41 16.70
CA ILE A 231 -20.29 -4.93 17.68
C ILE A 231 -21.68 -4.81 17.03
N SER A 232 -21.77 -4.36 15.78
CA SER A 232 -23.05 -4.26 15.07
C SER A 232 -23.65 -5.60 14.64
N SER A 233 -22.86 -6.67 14.52
CA SER A 233 -23.33 -8.03 14.21
C SER A 233 -23.73 -8.85 15.43
N GLN A 234 -23.54 -8.30 16.64
CA GLN A 234 -23.97 -8.89 17.91
C GLN A 234 -25.26 -8.26 18.46
N LYS A 235 -25.83 -7.29 17.73
CA LYS A 235 -27.21 -6.80 17.91
C LYS A 235 -28.09 -7.41 16.83
#